data_AF-A0A1Q3AXC8-F1
#
_entry.id   AF-A0A1Q3AXC8-F1
#
_cell.length_a   1.000
_cell.length_b   1.000
_cell.length_c   1.000
_cell.angle_alpha   90.00
_cell.angle_beta   90.00
_cell.angle_gamma   90.00
#
_symmetry.space_group_name_H-M   'P 1'
#
loop_
_entity.id
_entity.type
_entity.pdbx_description
1 polymer ?
#
loop_
_entity_poly.entity_id
_entity_poly.type
_entity_poly.pdbx_seq_one_letter_code
_entity_poly.pdbx_strand_id
1 'polypeptide(L)'
;LFSINLPSYPELIKEFYVHIISSFMEELSTKVKNKEIELEIDTLATILNVPNDGARGWNQRTWVTSRDFDRQDCVRVLFGENADFVERMYTRNLILHYRFLHRTVCTHILPKGGGFDKVTHMEAYTMYHLITGRRINVPFLIINHM
;
A
#
# COMPACT_ATOMS: atom_id res chain seq x y z
N LEU A 1 -23.13 4.55 0.14
CA LEU A 1 -22.08 5.58 0.35
C LEU A 1 -21.69 5.53 1.82
N PHE A 2 -20.43 5.26 2.15
CA PHE A 2 -19.94 5.37 3.52
C PHE A 2 -20.02 6.85 3.94
N SER A 3 -21.01 7.18 4.76
CA SER A 3 -21.12 8.48 5.43
C SER A 3 -20.56 8.31 6.83
N ILE A 4 -19.42 8.92 7.10
CA ILE A 4 -18.90 9.07 8.46
C ILE A 4 -19.54 10.36 8.98
N ASN A 5 -20.60 10.25 9.80
CA ASN A 5 -21.21 11.38 10.53
C ASN A 5 -20.34 11.78 11.76
N LEU A 6 -19.05 11.92 11.46
CA LEU A 6 -17.96 12.54 12.19
C LEU A 6 -18.06 14.07 12.32
N PRO A 7 -17.99 14.75 13.47
CA PRO A 7 -17.50 16.13 13.44
C PRO A 7 -16.11 16.13 12.77
N SER A 8 -16.00 16.69 11.57
CA SER A 8 -14.72 16.82 10.86
C SER A 8 -14.18 18.24 11.02
N TYR A 9 -12.85 18.36 11.11
CA TYR A 9 -12.14 19.65 11.12
C TYR A 9 -11.30 19.78 9.84
N PRO A 10 -11.89 20.20 8.69
CA PRO A 10 -11.22 20.17 7.39
C PRO A 10 -9.90 20.94 7.35
N GLU A 11 -9.83 22.06 8.06
CA GLU A 11 -8.64 22.92 8.14
C GLU A 11 -7.49 22.20 8.85
N LEU A 12 -7.79 21.49 9.95
CA LEU A 12 -6.78 20.71 10.67
C LEU A 12 -6.32 19.50 9.86
N ILE A 13 -7.23 18.87 9.13
CA ILE A 13 -6.88 17.75 8.24
C ILE A 13 -5.96 18.24 7.11
N LYS A 14 -6.26 19.40 6.50
CA LYS A 14 -5.38 19.99 5.48
C LYS A 14 -4.01 20.31 6.05
N GLU A 15 -3.95 20.94 7.22
CA GLU A 15 -2.68 21.27 7.89
C GLU A 15 -1.88 20.00 8.20
N PHE A 16 -2.55 18.94 8.65
CA PHE A 16 -1.95 17.63 8.88
C PHE A 16 -1.27 17.11 7.62
N TYR A 17 -1.95 17.10 6.46
CA TYR A 17 -1.38 16.57 5.22
C TYR A 17 -0.31 17.46 4.59
N VAL A 18 -0.44 18.79 4.68
CA VAL A 18 0.51 19.74 4.06
C VAL A 18 1.88 19.71 4.74
N HIS A 19 1.92 19.41 6.04
CA HIS A 19 3.16 19.39 6.81
C HIS A 19 3.72 17.98 7.04
N ILE A 20 3.24 16.96 6.33
CA ILE A 20 3.80 15.60 6.44
C ILE A 20 5.24 15.60 5.97
N ILE A 21 6.11 15.07 6.81
CA ILE A 21 7.48 14.71 6.53
C ILE A 21 7.60 13.21 6.81
N SER A 22 8.15 12.46 5.88
CA SER A 22 8.38 11.02 6.04
C SER A 22 9.87 10.76 6.22
N SER A 23 10.23 10.09 7.31
CA SER A 23 11.50 9.38 7.38
C SER A 23 11.24 7.98 6.80
N PHE A 24 11.79 7.75 5.61
CA PHE A 24 11.55 6.52 4.86
C PHE A 24 11.70 5.29 5.76
N MET A 25 10.67 4.43 5.77
CA MET A 25 10.62 3.13 6.47
C MET A 25 10.48 3.16 8.00
N GLU A 26 10.40 4.31 8.66
CA GLU A 26 10.34 4.38 10.14
C GLU A 26 9.10 5.12 10.66
N GLU A 27 8.88 6.36 10.24
CA GLU A 27 7.81 7.19 10.81
C GLU A 27 7.33 8.29 9.85
N LEU A 28 6.18 8.85 10.21
CA LEU A 28 5.68 10.11 9.65
C LEU A 28 5.67 11.14 10.77
N SER A 29 6.17 12.34 10.49
CA SER A 29 5.99 13.50 11.35
C SER A 29 5.15 14.56 10.64
N THR A 30 4.35 15.29 11.40
CA THR A 30 3.58 16.43 10.88
C THR A 30 3.36 17.46 11.96
N LYS A 31 2.98 18.68 11.56
CA LYS A 31 2.75 19.81 12.45
C LYS A 31 1.35 20.38 12.24
N VAL A 32 0.53 20.34 13.29
CA VAL A 32 -0.83 20.89 13.31
C VAL A 32 -0.96 21.87 14.45
N LYS A 33 -1.35 23.13 14.18
CA LYS A 33 -1.42 24.21 15.17
C LYS A 33 -0.14 24.35 16.00
N ASN A 34 1.00 24.27 15.34
CA ASN A 34 2.33 24.27 15.95
C ASN A 34 2.63 23.11 16.91
N LYS A 35 1.79 22.08 16.96
CA LYS A 35 2.07 20.84 17.69
C LYS A 35 2.60 19.80 16.73
N GLU A 36 3.73 19.22 17.08
CA GLU A 36 4.32 18.09 16.38
C GLU A 36 3.53 16.82 16.70
N ILE A 37 3.29 16.02 15.69
CA ILE A 37 2.61 14.73 15.75
C ILE A 37 3.55 13.74 15.07
N GLU A 38 4.05 12.79 15.85
CA GLU A 38 4.83 11.66 15.37
C GLU A 38 3.93 10.44 15.23
N LEU A 39 4.02 9.79 14.09
CA LEU A 39 3.23 8.62 13.69
C LEU A 39 4.20 7.50 13.35
N GLU A 40 4.65 6.83 14.40
CA GLU A 40 5.36 5.56 14.30
C GLU A 40 4.44 4.45 13.76
N ILE A 41 5.05 3.40 13.21
CA ILE A 41 4.32 2.21 12.70
C ILE A 41 3.44 1.59 13.78
N ASP A 42 3.92 1.48 15.03
CA ASP A 42 3.18 0.90 16.16
C ASP A 42 1.96 1.75 16.56
N THR A 43 2.13 3.07 16.57
CA THR A 43 1.04 4.02 16.82
C THR A 43 -0.04 3.89 15.74
N LEU A 44 0.36 3.83 14.47
CA LEU A 44 -0.58 3.64 13.36
C LEU A 44 -1.29 2.27 13.43
N ALA A 45 -0.56 1.20 13.74
CA ALA A 45 -1.13 -0.13 13.92
C ALA A 45 -2.21 -0.14 15.02
N THR A 46 -1.94 0.54 16.14
CA THR A 46 -2.87 0.70 17.26
C THR A 46 -4.12 1.49 16.85
N ILE A 47 -3.97 2.61 16.14
CA ILE A 47 -5.11 3.43 15.65
C ILE A 47 -6.00 2.62 14.71
N LEU A 48 -5.40 1.87 13.78
CA LEU A 48 -6.13 1.05 12.81
C LEU A 48 -6.68 -0.25 13.40
N ASN A 49 -6.27 -0.61 14.63
CA ASN A 49 -6.55 -1.88 15.29
C ASN A 49 -6.17 -3.09 14.41
N VAL A 50 -4.94 -3.06 13.87
CA VAL A 50 -4.37 -4.14 13.06
C VAL A 50 -3.01 -4.58 13.61
N PRO A 51 -2.57 -5.82 13.36
CA PRO A 51 -1.24 -6.27 13.77
C PRO A 51 -0.12 -5.47 13.08
N ASN A 52 0.92 -5.11 13.83
CA ASN A 52 2.21 -4.67 13.29
C ASN A 52 3.12 -5.88 13.00
N ASP A 53 2.69 -6.76 12.09
CA ASP A 53 3.43 -7.97 11.74
C ASP A 53 3.44 -8.25 10.23
N GLY A 54 4.06 -9.36 9.82
CA GLY A 54 4.17 -9.75 8.42
C GLY A 54 5.30 -9.07 7.66
N ALA A 55 5.33 -9.31 6.35
CA ALA A 55 6.41 -8.84 5.48
C ALA A 55 6.40 -7.30 5.35
N ARG A 56 7.57 -6.68 5.54
CA ARG A 56 7.81 -5.23 5.40
C ARG A 56 8.52 -4.92 4.08
N GLY A 57 7.79 -5.06 2.98
CA GLY A 57 8.30 -4.74 1.65
C GLY A 57 7.90 -3.33 1.19
N TRP A 58 8.88 -2.53 0.78
CA TRP A 58 8.62 -1.26 0.08
C TRP A 58 9.68 -0.97 -0.98
N ASN A 59 9.24 -0.57 -2.17
CA ASN A 59 10.11 0.00 -3.19
C ASN A 59 9.30 0.81 -4.20
N GLN A 60 9.68 2.06 -4.43
CA GLN A 60 8.93 2.95 -5.33
C GLN A 60 9.14 2.64 -6.82
N ARG A 61 10.33 2.16 -7.21
CA ARG A 61 10.74 2.10 -8.63
C ARG A 61 10.89 0.69 -9.17
N THR A 62 11.27 -0.23 -8.30
CA THR A 62 11.66 -1.59 -8.64
C THR A 62 10.90 -2.58 -7.77
N TRP A 63 11.15 -3.87 -7.95
CA TRP A 63 10.56 -4.89 -7.09
C TRP A 63 11.10 -4.81 -5.67
N VAL A 64 10.24 -5.17 -4.71
CA VAL A 64 10.69 -5.46 -3.34
C VAL A 64 11.74 -6.58 -3.40
N THR A 65 12.85 -6.40 -2.67
CA THR A 65 13.87 -7.43 -2.50
C THR A 65 13.85 -7.89 -1.05
N SER A 66 13.25 -9.05 -0.82
CA SER A 66 13.14 -9.67 0.50
C SER A 66 13.17 -11.19 0.37
N ARG A 67 13.65 -11.89 1.41
CA ARG A 67 13.71 -13.36 1.40
C ARG A 67 12.34 -14.03 1.21
N ASP A 68 11.28 -13.36 1.66
CA ASP A 68 9.92 -13.91 1.67
C ASP A 68 9.12 -13.59 0.41
N PHE A 69 9.76 -13.00 -0.61
CA PHE A 69 9.11 -12.56 -1.83
C PHE A 69 9.83 -13.02 -3.10
N ASP A 70 9.13 -13.83 -3.89
CA ASP A 70 9.57 -14.26 -5.22
C ASP A 70 8.76 -13.49 -6.29
N ARG A 71 9.47 -12.68 -7.07
CA ARG A 71 8.89 -11.85 -8.14
C ARG A 71 8.33 -12.68 -9.28
N GLN A 72 9.02 -13.76 -9.63
CA GLN A 72 8.65 -14.62 -10.75
C GLN A 72 7.41 -15.42 -10.38
N ASP A 73 7.37 -15.96 -9.15
CA ASP A 73 6.18 -16.63 -8.63
C ASP A 73 4.99 -15.66 -8.53
N CYS A 74 5.22 -14.43 -8.02
CA CYS A 74 4.22 -13.37 -7.97
C CYS A 74 3.57 -13.11 -9.33
N VAL A 75 4.38 -13.00 -10.38
CA VAL A 75 3.89 -12.73 -11.74
C VAL A 75 3.14 -13.95 -12.29
N ARG A 76 3.61 -15.17 -12.03
CA ARG A 76 2.89 -16.39 -12.45
C ARG A 76 1.53 -16.53 -11.77
N VAL A 77 1.44 -16.25 -10.47
CA VAL A 77 0.18 -16.27 -9.74
C VAL A 77 -0.81 -15.25 -10.31
N LEU A 78 -0.36 -14.04 -10.64
CA LEU A 78 -1.23 -12.95 -11.08
C LEU A 78 -1.64 -13.04 -12.57
N PHE A 79 -0.73 -13.48 -13.43
CA PHE A 79 -0.85 -13.38 -14.89
C PHE A 79 -0.83 -14.75 -15.60
N GLY A 80 -0.53 -15.84 -14.90
CA GLY A 80 -0.46 -17.21 -15.41
C GLY A 80 0.96 -17.77 -15.50
N GLU A 81 1.09 -19.09 -15.53
CA GLU A 81 2.37 -19.84 -15.46
C GLU A 81 3.45 -19.41 -16.47
N ASN A 82 3.02 -18.95 -17.65
CA ASN A 82 3.93 -18.56 -18.73
C ASN A 82 4.37 -17.10 -18.67
N ALA A 83 3.93 -16.32 -17.68
CA ALA A 83 4.26 -14.91 -17.56
C ALA A 83 5.67 -14.69 -16.99
N ASP A 84 6.37 -13.65 -17.47
CA ASP A 84 7.73 -13.28 -17.06
C ASP A 84 7.72 -11.93 -16.32
N PHE A 85 8.49 -11.82 -15.23
CA PHE A 85 8.58 -10.60 -14.42
C PHE A 85 9.22 -9.40 -15.13
N VAL A 86 9.90 -9.63 -16.26
CA VAL A 86 10.47 -8.57 -17.10
C VAL A 86 9.39 -7.91 -17.96
N GLU A 87 8.24 -8.55 -18.17
CA GLU A 87 7.13 -8.00 -18.95
C GLU A 87 6.38 -6.89 -18.21
N ARG A 88 5.79 -5.98 -18.99
CA ARG A 88 4.92 -4.93 -18.44
C ARG A 88 3.63 -5.55 -17.93
N MET A 89 3.33 -5.30 -16.66
CA MET A 89 2.10 -5.76 -16.02
C MET A 89 0.93 -4.82 -16.31
N TYR A 90 -0.06 -5.31 -17.06
CA TYR A 90 -1.29 -4.59 -17.36
C TYR A 90 -2.49 -5.28 -16.73
N THR A 91 -3.45 -4.50 -16.22
CA THR A 91 -4.68 -5.00 -15.59
C THR A 91 -5.50 -5.89 -16.52
N ARG A 92 -5.46 -5.63 -17.83
CA ARG A 92 -6.10 -6.49 -18.85
C ARG A 92 -5.49 -7.88 -18.97
N ASN A 93 -4.27 -8.09 -18.48
CA ASN A 93 -3.58 -9.37 -18.49
C ASN A 93 -3.81 -10.14 -17.17
N LEU A 94 -4.34 -9.50 -16.12
CA LEU A 94 -4.69 -10.19 -14.89
C LEU A 94 -5.83 -11.18 -15.14
N ILE A 95 -5.77 -12.30 -14.41
CA ILE A 95 -6.88 -13.22 -14.25
C ILE A 95 -8.12 -12.44 -13.75
N LEU A 96 -9.29 -12.78 -14.28
CA LEU A 96 -10.51 -11.96 -14.17
C LEU A 96 -10.82 -11.51 -12.73
N HIS A 97 -10.79 -12.44 -11.77
CA HIS A 97 -11.13 -12.13 -10.38
C HIS A 97 -10.07 -11.26 -9.69
N TYR A 98 -8.80 -11.34 -10.10
CA TYR A 98 -7.74 -10.47 -9.59
C TYR A 98 -7.85 -9.02 -10.07
N ARG A 99 -8.64 -8.73 -11.11
CA ARG A 99 -8.92 -7.34 -11.50
C ARG A 99 -9.73 -6.59 -10.44
N PHE A 100 -10.65 -7.28 -9.77
CA PHE A 100 -11.41 -6.71 -8.65
C PHE A 100 -10.50 -6.47 -7.44
N LEU A 101 -9.61 -7.42 -7.16
CA LEU A 101 -8.60 -7.27 -6.11
C LEU A 101 -7.67 -6.09 -6.41
N HIS A 102 -7.17 -5.97 -7.64
CA HIS A 102 -6.33 -4.87 -8.09
C HIS A 102 -7.01 -3.51 -7.86
N ARG A 103 -8.30 -3.40 -8.22
CA ARG A 103 -9.07 -2.20 -7.97
C ARG A 103 -9.17 -1.87 -6.48
N THR A 104 -9.41 -2.87 -5.65
CA THR A 104 -9.50 -2.70 -4.19
C THR A 104 -8.17 -2.21 -3.61
N VAL A 105 -7.06 -2.84 -4.00
CA VAL A 105 -5.70 -2.43 -3.62
C VAL A 105 -5.45 -0.98 -4.02
N CYS A 106 -5.72 -0.60 -5.27
CA CYS A 106 -5.45 0.74 -5.79
C CYS A 106 -6.38 1.85 -5.27
N THR A 107 -7.43 1.51 -4.51
CA THR A 107 -8.41 2.47 -3.99
C THR A 107 -8.40 2.56 -2.47
N HIS A 108 -8.03 1.49 -1.78
CA HIS A 108 -8.13 1.42 -0.32
C HIS A 108 -6.79 1.15 0.39
N ILE A 109 -5.80 0.56 -0.30
CA ILE A 109 -4.52 0.19 0.33
C ILE A 109 -3.37 1.06 -0.20
N LEU A 110 -3.22 1.13 -1.53
CA LEU A 110 -2.22 1.94 -2.23
C LEU A 110 -2.97 2.91 -3.16
N PRO A 111 -3.66 3.92 -2.60
CA PRO A 111 -4.50 4.82 -3.36
C PRO A 111 -3.68 5.60 -4.39
N LYS A 112 -4.06 5.53 -5.67
CA LYS A 112 -3.41 6.31 -6.74
C LYS A 112 -4.40 7.18 -7.50
N GLY A 113 -3.98 8.40 -7.84
CA GLY A 113 -4.77 9.35 -8.63
C GLY A 113 -4.72 9.14 -10.16
N GLY A 114 -3.95 8.14 -10.63
CA GLY A 114 -3.71 7.88 -12.05
C GLY A 114 -4.53 6.72 -12.65
N GLY A 115 -4.12 6.27 -13.84
CA GLY A 115 -4.77 5.17 -14.55
C GLY A 115 -4.67 3.81 -13.82
N PHE A 116 -5.70 2.99 -14.00
CA PHE A 116 -5.77 1.61 -13.49
C PHE A 116 -5.43 0.58 -14.58
N ASP A 117 -4.80 1.00 -15.68
CA ASP A 117 -4.42 0.14 -16.80
C ASP A 117 -3.16 -0.67 -16.51
N LYS A 118 -2.24 -0.12 -15.72
CA LYS A 118 -1.00 -0.76 -15.28
C LYS A 118 -1.10 -1.25 -13.83
N VAL A 119 -0.43 -2.37 -13.58
CA VAL A 119 -0.18 -2.89 -12.24
C VAL A 119 1.26 -2.54 -11.85
N THR A 120 1.44 -1.80 -10.76
CA THR A 120 2.79 -1.46 -10.26
C THR A 120 3.41 -2.64 -9.51
N HIS A 121 4.74 -2.63 -9.29
CA HIS A 121 5.40 -3.68 -8.49
C HIS A 121 4.84 -3.78 -7.07
N MET A 122 4.51 -2.64 -6.43
CA MET A 122 3.91 -2.62 -5.10
C MET A 122 2.46 -3.11 -5.08
N GLU A 123 1.68 -2.81 -6.13
CA GLU A 123 0.34 -3.37 -6.29
C GLU A 123 0.40 -4.89 -6.47
N ALA A 124 1.30 -5.39 -7.33
CA ALA A 124 1.50 -6.81 -7.54
C ALA A 124 1.97 -7.53 -6.26
N TYR A 125 2.95 -6.95 -5.56
CA TYR A 125 3.45 -7.44 -4.27
C TYR A 125 2.32 -7.57 -3.24
N THR A 126 1.49 -6.53 -3.11
CA THR A 126 0.35 -6.51 -2.17
C THR A 126 -0.69 -7.55 -2.55
N MET A 127 -1.08 -7.61 -3.83
CA MET A 127 -2.02 -8.61 -4.34
C MET A 127 -1.53 -10.03 -4.09
N TYR A 128 -0.25 -10.31 -4.36
CA TYR A 128 0.34 -11.63 -4.17
C TYR A 128 0.27 -12.09 -2.71
N HIS A 129 0.55 -11.22 -1.74
CA HIS A 129 0.42 -11.55 -0.32
C HIS A 129 -1.03 -11.85 0.06
N LEU A 130 -1.99 -11.05 -0.44
CA LEU A 130 -3.42 -11.28 -0.20
C LEU A 130 -3.91 -12.60 -0.82
N ILE A 131 -3.44 -12.93 -2.03
CA ILE A 131 -3.82 -14.16 -2.75
C ILE A 131 -3.23 -15.41 -2.08
N THR A 132 -1.96 -15.34 -1.68
CA THR A 132 -1.24 -16.48 -1.09
C THR A 132 -1.46 -16.61 0.42
N GLY A 133 -2.25 -15.72 1.03
CA GLY A 133 -2.52 -15.72 2.47
C GLY A 133 -1.30 -15.38 3.33
N ARG A 134 -0.28 -14.73 2.76
CA ARG A 134 0.93 -14.30 3.49
C ARG A 134 0.64 -12.98 4.20
N ARG A 135 1.04 -12.88 5.48
CA ARG A 135 0.88 -11.64 6.25
C ARG A 135 1.73 -10.52 5.66
N ILE A 136 1.13 -9.34 5.54
CA ILE A 136 1.76 -8.12 5.06
C ILE A 136 1.54 -7.01 6.09
N ASN A 137 2.57 -6.18 6.30
CA ASN A 137 2.50 -5.12 7.29
C ASN A 137 1.79 -3.89 6.70
N VAL A 138 0.47 -3.79 6.89
CA VAL A 138 -0.35 -2.69 6.36
C VAL A 138 0.07 -1.31 6.91
N PRO A 139 0.32 -1.13 8.23
CA PRO A 139 0.81 0.14 8.76
C PRO A 139 2.12 0.60 8.10
N PHE A 140 3.07 -0.33 7.90
CA PHE A 140 4.32 -0.06 7.20
C PHE A 140 4.08 0.39 5.74
N LEU A 141 3.17 -0.28 5.02
CA LEU A 141 2.83 0.13 3.65
C LEU A 141 2.24 1.53 3.58
N ILE A 142 1.34 1.89 4.52
CA ILE A 142 0.71 3.21 4.55
C ILE A 142 1.76 4.30 4.76
N ILE A 143 2.64 4.13 5.75
CA ILE A 143 3.70 5.11 6.06
C ILE A 143 4.61 5.36 4.86
N ASN A 144 4.98 4.30 4.15
CA ASN A 144 5.91 4.42 3.02
C ASN A 144 5.26 4.92 1.72
N HIS A 145 3.94 4.76 1.58
CA HIS A 145 3.19 5.18 0.39
C HIS A 145 2.74 6.64 0.43
N MET A 146 2.68 7.25 1.63
CA MET A 146 2.19 8.62 1.84
C MET A 146 3.05 9.69 1.16
#